data_AF-A0A381NQ65-F1
#
_entry.id   AF-A0A381NQ65-F1
#
_cell.length_a   1.000
_cell.length_b   1.000
_cell.length_c   1.000
_cell.angle_alpha   90.00
_cell.angle_beta   90.00
_cell.angle_gamma   90.00
#
_symmetry.space_group_name_H-M   'P 1'
#
loop_
_entity.id
_entity.type
_entity.pdbx_description
1 polymer ?
#
loop_
_entity_poly.entity_id
_entity_poly.type
_entity_poly.pdbx_seq_one_letter_code
_entity_poly.pdbx_strand_id
1 'polypeptide(L)' 'MRDDTLVIDCGTCTEHGTKTCDDCVVTFLCGRDPEDAVVVDLAEFRAIRMLGDAGLVPPLRHTDSVRAEH' A
#
# COMPACT_ATOMS: atom_id res chain seq x y z
N MET A 1 -4.37 23.49 -1.98
CA MET A 1 -4.70 22.06 -2.16
C MET A 1 -3.57 21.32 -1.48
N ARG A 2 -3.82 20.62 -0.36
CA ARG A 2 -2.79 19.71 0.14
C ARG A 2 -2.69 18.61 -0.89
N ASP A 3 -1.47 18.28 -1.28
CA ASP A 3 -1.21 17.07 -2.04
C ASP A 3 -1.50 15.93 -1.07
N ASP A 4 -2.72 15.40 -1.07
CA ASP A 4 -3.14 14.23 -0.27
C ASP A 4 -2.59 12.92 -0.88
N THR A 5 -1.49 13.03 -1.61
CA THR A 5 -0.82 11.90 -2.23
C THR A 5 -0.04 11.16 -1.17
N LEU A 6 -0.44 9.92 -0.91
CA LEU A 6 0.36 8.98 -0.15
C LEU A 6 1.52 8.50 -1.03
N VAL A 7 2.75 8.82 -0.63
CA VAL A 7 3.96 8.25 -1.24
C VAL A 7 4.44 7.09 -0.38
N ILE A 8 4.64 5.93 -0.99
CA ILE A 8 5.22 4.73 -0.36
C ILE A 8 6.59 4.51 -1.00
N ASP A 9 7.65 4.67 -0.21
CA ASP A 9 9.01 4.34 -0.62
C ASP A 9 9.43 3.02 0.04
N CYS A 10 9.45 1.94 -0.74
CA CYS A 10 9.87 0.64 -0.26
C CYS A 10 11.34 0.62 0.21
N GLY A 11 12.19 1.53 -0.27
CA GLY A 11 13.58 1.64 0.12
C GLY A 11 13.80 2.22 1.53
N THR A 12 12.85 3.03 2.04
CA THR A 12 12.92 3.60 3.40
C THR A 12 11.89 3.00 4.36
N CYS A 13 11.04 2.10 3.89
CA CYS A 13 10.04 1.42 4.72
C CYS A 13 10.70 0.50 5.77
N THR A 14 10.30 0.63 7.04
CA THR A 14 10.84 -0.22 8.14
C THR A 14 10.51 -1.69 7.97
N GLU A 15 9.40 -2.00 7.28
CA GLU A 15 8.97 -3.38 7.02
C GLU A 15 9.70 -4.02 5.83
N HIS A 16 10.59 -3.29 5.14
CA HIS A 16 11.28 -3.78 3.95
C HIS A 16 12.07 -5.07 4.22
N GLY A 17 11.87 -6.09 3.37
CA GLY A 17 12.51 -7.40 3.50
C GLY A 17 11.97 -8.29 4.63
N THR A 18 10.92 -7.85 5.35
CA THR A 18 10.22 -8.68 6.33
C THR A 18 9.06 -9.44 5.67
N LYS A 19 8.47 -10.41 6.39
CA LYS A 19 7.26 -11.11 5.95
C LYS A 19 6.06 -10.19 5.68
N THR A 20 6.02 -9.00 6.29
CA THR A 20 5.00 -7.99 5.99
C THR A 20 5.15 -7.46 4.56
N CYS A 21 6.39 -7.32 4.07
CA CYS A 21 6.66 -6.85 2.71
C CYS A 21 6.26 -7.88 1.65
N ASP A 22 6.45 -9.16 1.95
CA ASP A 22 6.04 -10.26 1.07
C ASP A 22 4.52 -10.31 0.85
N ASP A 23 3.75 -9.90 1.87
CA ASP A 23 2.28 -9.81 1.86
C ASP A 23 1.77 -8.40 1.46
N CYS A 24 2.67 -7.52 1.02
CA CYS A 24 2.31 -6.15 0.64
C CYS A 24 1.80 -6.08 -0.80
N VAL A 25 0.67 -5.40 -1.02
CA VAL A 25 0.13 -5.14 -2.36
C VAL A 25 1.12 -4.42 -3.27
N VAL A 26 2.03 -3.62 -2.72
CA VAL A 26 3.02 -2.85 -3.47
C VAL A 26 3.99 -3.76 -4.23
N THR A 27 4.30 -4.95 -3.70
CA THR A 27 5.12 -5.96 -4.39
C THR A 27 4.48 -6.38 -5.71
N PHE A 28 3.15 -6.48 -5.75
CA PHE A 28 2.42 -6.74 -6.99
C PHE A 28 2.38 -5.51 -7.90
N LEU A 29 2.13 -4.31 -7.36
CA LEU A 29 2.04 -3.08 -8.15
C LEU A 29 3.36 -2.74 -8.85
N CYS A 30 4.49 -2.81 -8.14
CA CYS A 30 5.81 -2.51 -8.68
C CYS A 30 6.40 -3.65 -9.54
N GLY A 31 5.82 -4.86 -9.48
CA GLY A 31 6.21 -5.98 -10.34
C GLY A 31 5.58 -5.94 -11.74
N ARG A 32 4.72 -4.96 -12.02
CA ARG A 32 4.05 -4.76 -13.32
C ARG A 32 4.86 -3.80 -14.20
N ASP A 33 4.51 -3.75 -15.48
CA ASP A 33 5.08 -2.78 -16.40
C ASP A 33 4.68 -1.34 -15.97
N PRO A 34 5.60 -0.36 -15.98
CA PRO A 34 5.31 1.02 -15.55
C PRO A 34 4.11 1.67 -16.26
N GLU A 35 3.81 1.23 -17.49
CA GLU A 35 2.70 1.76 -18.29
C GLU A 35 1.34 1.15 -17.90
N ASP A 36 1.33 0.08 -17.10
CA ASP A 36 0.11 -0.61 -16.65
C ASP A 36 -0.50 0.09 -15.43
N ALA A 37 -1.32 1.10 -15.67
CA ALA A 37 -2.10 1.74 -14.62
C ALA A 37 -3.07 0.75 -13.94
N VAL A 38 -3.11 0.77 -12.61
CA VAL A 38 -4.12 0.04 -11.83
C VAL A 38 -5.31 0.95 -11.60
N VAL A 39 -6.40 0.65 -12.30
CA VAL A 39 -7.68 1.36 -12.16
C VAL A 39 -8.59 0.51 -11.30
N VAL A 40 -9.17 1.13 -10.27
CA VAL A 40 -10.16 0.50 -9.39
C VAL A 40 -11.47 1.24 -9.58
N ASP A 41 -12.50 0.54 -10.01
CA ASP A 41 -13.82 1.12 -10.17
C ASP A 41 -14.56 1.28 -8.82
N LEU A 42 -15.74 1.91 -8.85
CA LEU A 42 -16.49 2.18 -7.62
C LEU A 42 -16.98 0.91 -6.92
N ALA A 43 -17.35 -0.13 -7.67
CA ALA A 43 -17.80 -1.39 -7.09
C ALA A 43 -16.63 -2.14 -6.44
N GLU A 44 -15.48 -2.17 -7.11
CA GLU A 44 -14.24 -2.75 -6.58
C GLU A 44 -13.76 -2.00 -5.33
N PHE A 45 -13.76 -0.66 -5.36
CA PHE A 45 -13.39 0.16 -4.20
C PHE A 45 -14.29 -0.14 -2.99
N ARG A 46 -15.61 -0.29 -3.21
CA ARG A 46 -16.55 -0.67 -2.14
C ARG A 46 -16.25 -2.06 -1.60
N ALA A 47 -15.95 -3.01 -2.47
CA ALA A 47 -15.59 -4.36 -2.04
C ALA A 47 -14.32 -4.36 -1.16
N ILE A 48 -13.25 -3.68 -1.59
CA ILE A 48 -12.01 -3.53 -0.82
C ILE A 48 -12.30 -2.92 0.55
N ARG A 49 -13.12 -1.86 0.60
CA ARG A 49 -13.51 -1.23 1.86
C ARG A 49 -14.27 -2.18 2.78
N MET A 50 -15.26 -2.91 2.26
CA MET A 50 -16.03 -3.88 3.03
C MET A 50 -15.14 -5.00 3.60
N LEU A 51 -14.17 -5.47 2.81
CA LEU A 51 -13.19 -6.44 3.28
C LEU A 51 -12.32 -5.85 4.40
N GLY A 52 -11.95 -4.57 4.31
CA GLY A 52 -11.18 -3.87 5.34
C GLY A 52 -11.96 -3.72 6.64
N ASP A 53 -13.22 -3.31 6.54
CA ASP A 53 -14.13 -3.19 7.69
C ASP A 53 -14.38 -4.55 8.38
N ALA A 54 -14.33 -5.65 7.61
CA ALA A 54 -14.44 -7.02 8.12
C ALA A 54 -13.10 -7.63 8.61
N GLY A 55 -11.97 -6.92 8.48
CA GLY A 55 -10.65 -7.41 8.87
C GLY A 55 -10.05 -8.50 7.95
N LEU A 56 -10.55 -8.62 6.72
CA LEU A 56 -10.11 -9.61 5.74
C LEU A 56 -8.98 -9.11 4.83
N VAL A 57 -8.68 -7.81 4.86
CA VAL A 57 -7.49 -7.22 4.23
C VAL A 57 -6.67 -6.49 5.28
N PRO A 58 -5.33 -6.54 5.18
CA PRO A 58 -4.48 -5.86 6.14
C PRO A 58 -4.66 -4.33 6.04
N PRO A 59 -4.55 -3.60 7.17
CA PRO A 59 -4.50 -2.14 7.15
C PRO A 59 -3.19 -1.65 6.49
N LEU A 60 -3.06 -0.33 6.30
CA LEU A 60 -1.78 0.26 5.90
C LEU A 60 -0.72 -0.02 6.98
N ARG A 61 0.30 -0.79 6.61
CA ARG A 61 1.43 -1.17 7.49
C ARG A 61 2.72 -0.41 7.18
N HIS A 62 2.68 0.50 6.21
CA HIS A 62 3.84 1.32 5.85
C HIS A 62 4.22 2.26 6.99
N THR A 63 5.44 2.12 7.47
CA THR A 63 6.11 3.05 8.37
C THR A 63 7.44 3.45 7.75
N ASP A 64 7.66 4.75 7.64
CA ASP A 64 8.90 5.29 7.08
C ASP A 64 9.95 5.36 8.18
N SER A 65 11.14 4.79 7.93
CA SER A 65 12.27 4.80 8.87
C SER A 65 12.64 6.22 9.29
N VAL A 66 12.57 7.20 8.39
CA VAL A 66 12.88 8.61 8.68
C VAL A 66 11.81 9.28 9.54
N ARG A 67 10.55 8.80 9.50
CA ARG A 67 9.42 9.33 10.28
C ARG A 67 9.18 8.58 11.58
N ALA A 68 9.81 7.42 11.77
CA ALA A 68 9.72 6.61 12.99
C ALA A 68 10.69 7.07 14.09
N GLU A 69 11.70 7.88 13.74
CA GLU A 69 12.70 8.44 14.67
C GLU A 69 12.27 9.77 15.32
N HIS A 70 11.09 10.29 14.94
CA HIS A 70 10.52 11.56 15.40
C HIS A 70 9.28 11.38 16.27
#